data_AF-A0A931Z5T9-F1
#
_entry.id   AF-A0A931Z5T9-F1
#
_cell.length_a   1.000
_cell.length_b   1.000
_cell.length_c   1.000
_cell.angle_alpha   90.00
_cell.angle_beta   90.00
_cell.angle_gamma   90.00
#
_symmetry.space_group_name_H-M   'P 1'
#
loop_
_entity.id
_entity.type
_entity.pdbx_description
1 polymer ?
#
loop_
_entity_poly.entity_id
_entity_poly.type
_entity_poly.pdbx_seq_one_letter_code
_entity_poly.pdbx_strand_id
1 'polypeptide(L)'
;MPNYFPVTFRQQLLVLTLAGWATLLSAADAPAPTPASPPTVGPVIELPKIQVTSSRLKQLDKEIAKLDKLIAREKKKVKVNELDRALNSDKVSTAAAIFGGNSASHLSAIAATRVNLMESERTILEGMKFPLTKKELADLETELDQLRITRRNLDNAANPSR
;
A
#
# COMPACT_ATOMS: atom_id res chain seq x y z
N MET A 1 28.63 4.35 38.70
CA MET A 1 28.49 3.10 39.48
C MET A 1 27.44 2.22 38.82
N PRO A 2 27.85 1.29 37.94
CA PRO A 2 26.97 0.30 37.33
C PRO A 2 26.87 -0.95 38.21
N ASN A 3 25.66 -1.31 38.63
CA ASN A 3 25.42 -2.55 39.38
C ASN A 3 25.41 -3.75 38.40
N TYR A 4 26.47 -4.55 38.48
CA TYR A 4 26.54 -5.95 38.05
C TYR A 4 25.93 -6.85 39.14
N PHE A 5 25.26 -7.96 38.77
CA PHE A 5 25.35 -9.32 39.35
C PHE A 5 24.28 -10.27 38.72
N PRO A 6 24.46 -11.61 38.74
CA PRO A 6 24.35 -12.44 37.53
C PRO A 6 23.37 -13.65 37.59
N VAL A 7 23.22 -14.28 36.41
CA VAL A 7 22.79 -15.64 36.03
C VAL A 7 22.57 -16.67 37.16
N THR A 8 21.45 -17.41 37.11
CA THR A 8 21.40 -18.80 37.58
C THR A 8 20.44 -19.67 36.75
N PHE A 9 21.03 -20.66 36.09
CA PHE A 9 20.44 -21.76 35.34
C PHE A 9 20.11 -22.91 36.31
N ARG A 10 18.91 -23.49 36.25
CA ARG A 10 18.63 -24.79 36.89
C ARG A 10 17.77 -25.67 36.00
N GLN A 11 18.43 -26.68 35.44
CA GLN A 11 17.79 -27.91 34.94
C GLN A 11 17.08 -28.64 36.09
N GLN A 12 15.99 -29.33 35.77
CA GLN A 12 15.57 -30.50 36.52
C GLN A 12 15.37 -31.68 35.58
N LEU A 13 15.93 -32.81 36.01
CA LEU A 13 16.13 -34.06 35.31
C LEU A 13 15.07 -35.08 35.76
N LEU A 14 14.47 -35.72 34.76
CA LEU A 14 13.96 -37.10 34.63
C LEU A 14 14.09 -38.06 35.83
N VAL A 15 13.01 -38.78 36.16
CA VAL A 15 13.07 -40.15 36.74
C VAL A 15 12.00 -41.04 36.09
N LEU A 16 12.48 -42.12 35.50
CA LEU A 16 11.78 -43.27 34.92
C LEU A 16 11.53 -44.31 36.03
N THR A 17 10.36 -44.91 36.11
CA THR A 17 10.18 -46.21 36.81
C THR A 17 9.30 -47.16 36.02
N LEU A 18 9.91 -48.29 35.66
CA LEU A 18 9.31 -49.51 35.12
C LEU A 18 8.72 -50.34 36.26
N ALA A 19 7.53 -50.90 36.05
CA ALA A 19 7.09 -52.12 36.73
C ALA A 19 6.11 -52.85 35.82
N GLY A 20 6.57 -53.93 35.20
CA GLY A 20 5.69 -54.94 34.61
C GLY A 20 5.28 -55.97 35.64
N TRP A 21 4.17 -56.66 35.41
CA TRP A 21 3.88 -58.03 35.86
C TRP A 21 2.92 -58.69 34.87
N ALA A 22 3.14 -59.99 34.64
CA ALA A 22 2.55 -60.81 33.59
C ALA A 22 1.31 -61.59 34.06
N THR A 23 0.40 -61.94 33.14
CA THR A 23 -0.45 -63.14 33.20
C THR A 23 -0.77 -63.67 31.80
N LEU A 24 -0.92 -65.00 31.72
CA LEU A 24 -1.02 -65.87 30.55
C LEU A 24 -2.48 -66.21 30.15
N LEU A 25 -2.66 -66.47 28.84
CA LEU A 25 -3.57 -67.44 28.18
C LEU A 25 -5.11 -67.26 28.23
N SER A 26 -5.74 -67.10 27.05
CA SER A 26 -6.72 -68.05 26.47
C SER A 26 -7.50 -67.40 25.30
N ALA A 27 -7.83 -68.22 24.29
CA ALA A 27 -8.46 -67.83 23.03
C ALA A 27 -9.98 -67.61 23.13
N ALA A 28 -10.49 -66.60 22.41
CA ALA A 28 -11.89 -66.51 21.99
C ALA A 28 -12.02 -65.67 20.71
N ASP A 29 -12.94 -66.11 19.86
CA ASP A 29 -13.25 -65.71 18.49
C ASP A 29 -14.08 -64.40 18.39
N ALA A 30 -13.91 -63.66 17.27
CA ALA A 30 -14.71 -62.54 16.70
C ALA A 30 -14.73 -61.14 17.37
N PRO A 31 -14.99 -60.02 16.62
CA PRO A 31 -14.79 -59.71 15.20
C PRO A 31 -13.84 -58.48 14.96
N ALA A 32 -13.50 -58.23 13.69
CA ALA A 32 -12.59 -57.19 13.23
C ALA A 32 -12.96 -55.75 13.68
N PRO A 33 -11.99 -54.91 14.11
CA PRO A 33 -12.22 -53.48 14.28
C PRO A 33 -12.19 -52.77 12.92
N THR A 34 -13.28 -52.06 12.64
CA THR A 34 -13.46 -51.06 11.60
C THR A 34 -12.24 -50.12 11.50
N PRO A 35 -11.76 -49.76 10.30
CA PRO A 35 -10.63 -48.86 10.15
C PRO A 35 -10.91 -47.48 10.78
N ALA A 36 -9.93 -47.02 11.54
CA ALA A 36 -9.89 -45.72 12.18
C ALA A 36 -10.12 -44.58 11.17
N SER A 37 -10.95 -43.61 11.58
CA SER A 37 -11.14 -42.33 10.89
C SER A 37 -9.80 -41.63 10.60
N PRO A 38 -9.66 -40.96 9.43
CA PRO A 38 -8.40 -40.36 9.00
C PRO A 38 -7.93 -39.22 9.94
N PRO A 39 -6.61 -38.97 9.99
CA PRO A 39 -6.01 -38.02 10.91
C PRO A 39 -6.45 -36.59 10.62
N THR A 40 -6.59 -35.83 11.70
CA THR A 40 -6.79 -34.38 11.75
C THR A 40 -5.99 -33.64 10.68
N VAL A 41 -6.71 -33.03 9.73
CA VAL A 41 -6.16 -32.11 8.75
C VAL A 41 -5.59 -30.92 9.51
N GLY A 42 -4.27 -30.82 9.59
CA GLY A 42 -3.58 -29.61 10.05
C GLY A 42 -3.96 -28.41 9.19
N PRO A 43 -3.81 -27.17 9.69
CA PRO A 43 -4.26 -25.97 8.98
C PRO A 43 -3.60 -25.89 7.61
N VAL A 44 -4.40 -25.96 6.54
CA VAL A 44 -3.94 -25.73 5.18
C VAL A 44 -3.53 -24.27 5.09
N ILE A 45 -2.22 -24.02 5.14
CA ILE A 45 -1.64 -22.71 4.87
C ILE A 45 -1.81 -22.46 3.37
N GLU A 46 -2.91 -21.80 2.97
CA GLU A 46 -3.12 -21.41 1.59
C GLU A 46 -2.06 -20.40 1.17
N LEU A 47 -1.32 -20.70 0.09
CA LEU A 47 -0.36 -19.76 -0.49
C LEU A 47 -1.08 -18.48 -0.95
N PRO A 48 -0.56 -17.29 -0.63
CA PRO A 48 -1.13 -16.03 -1.11
C PRO A 48 -1.21 -16.02 -2.63
N LYS A 49 -2.41 -15.81 -3.17
CA LYS A 49 -2.64 -15.72 -4.62
C LYS A 49 -2.12 -14.38 -5.13
N ILE A 50 -0.87 -14.37 -5.59
CA ILE A 50 -0.23 -13.24 -6.26
C ILE A 50 -0.78 -13.12 -7.68
N GLN A 51 -1.27 -11.95 -8.06
CA GLN A 51 -1.79 -11.70 -9.42
C GLN A 51 -0.91 -10.66 -10.13
N VAL A 52 -0.02 -11.11 -11.01
CA VAL A 52 0.70 -10.24 -11.95
C VAL A 52 0.53 -10.79 -13.35
N THR A 53 -0.20 -10.07 -14.21
CA THR A 53 -0.35 -10.41 -15.63
C THR A 53 0.50 -9.47 -16.47
N SER A 54 1.14 -10.00 -17.53
CA SER A 54 1.97 -9.18 -18.43
C SER A 54 1.18 -8.09 -19.15
N SER A 55 -0.12 -8.32 -19.38
CA SER A 55 -1.05 -7.32 -19.91
C SER A 55 -1.26 -6.16 -18.93
N ARG A 56 -1.43 -6.44 -17.63
CA ARG A 56 -1.59 -5.41 -16.61
C ARG A 56 -0.34 -4.55 -16.46
N LEU A 57 0.86 -5.16 -16.48
CA LEU A 57 2.12 -4.41 -16.45
C LEU A 57 2.22 -3.41 -17.61
N LYS A 58 1.90 -3.85 -18.84
CA LYS A 58 1.88 -2.97 -20.02
C LYS A 58 0.86 -1.84 -19.92
N GLN A 59 -0.27 -2.06 -19.25
CA GLN A 59 -1.26 -1.01 -19.00
C GLN A 59 -0.72 0.01 -17.99
N LEU A 60 -0.15 -0.46 -16.88
CA LEU A 60 0.50 0.40 -15.88
C LEU A 60 1.61 1.27 -16.50
N ASP A 61 2.45 0.69 -17.36
CA ASP A 61 3.49 1.44 -18.08
C ASP A 61 2.91 2.57 -18.96
N LYS A 62 1.79 2.31 -19.65
CA LYS A 62 1.11 3.33 -20.44
C LYS A 62 0.53 4.44 -19.58
N GLU A 63 -0.02 4.10 -18.42
CA GLU A 63 -0.56 5.08 -17.46
C GLU A 63 0.55 5.95 -16.87
N ILE A 64 1.66 5.34 -16.44
CA ILE A 64 2.84 6.06 -15.94
C ILE A 64 3.40 7.00 -17.01
N ALA A 65 3.57 6.52 -18.25
CA ALA A 65 4.06 7.36 -19.34
C ALA A 65 3.13 8.54 -19.68
N LYS A 66 1.82 8.39 -19.47
CA LYS A 66 0.87 9.51 -19.60
C LYS A 66 1.05 10.50 -18.44
N LEU A 67 1.16 10.02 -17.21
CA LEU A 67 1.40 10.88 -16.03
C LEU A 67 2.72 11.64 -16.16
N ASP A 68 3.81 11.00 -16.60
CA ASP A 68 5.11 11.65 -16.80
C ASP A 68 5.01 12.85 -17.76
N LYS A 69 4.23 12.70 -18.84
CA LYS A 69 3.97 13.81 -19.78
C LYS A 69 3.17 14.94 -19.13
N LEU A 70 2.20 14.62 -18.28
CA LEU A 70 1.40 15.62 -17.57
C LEU A 70 2.23 16.33 -16.51
N ILE A 71 3.02 15.60 -15.72
CA ILE A 71 3.97 16.13 -14.74
C ILE A 71 4.95 17.08 -15.43
N ALA A 72 5.55 16.67 -16.55
CA ALA A 72 6.49 17.52 -17.29
C ALA A 72 5.84 18.81 -17.81
N ARG A 73 4.55 18.77 -18.19
CA ARG A 73 3.80 19.98 -18.58
C ARG A 73 3.48 20.86 -17.39
N GLU A 74 3.08 20.29 -16.26
CA GLU A 74 2.68 21.05 -15.08
C GLU A 74 3.91 21.65 -14.37
N LYS A 75 5.05 20.95 -14.34
CA LYS A 75 6.33 21.48 -13.85
C LYS A 75 6.76 22.77 -14.57
N LYS A 76 6.43 22.91 -15.85
CA LYS A 76 6.69 24.15 -16.61
C LYS A 76 5.83 25.32 -16.11
N LYS A 77 4.66 25.06 -15.53
CA LYS A 77 3.74 26.07 -14.97
C LYS A 77 4.08 26.45 -13.52
N VAL A 78 4.81 25.59 -12.80
CA VAL A 78 5.30 25.90 -11.45
C VAL A 78 6.30 27.05 -11.47
N LYS A 79 7.12 27.14 -12.51
CA LYS A 79 8.09 28.23 -12.66
C LYS A 79 7.33 29.50 -13.05
N VAL A 80 7.08 30.36 -12.07
CA VAL A 80 6.54 31.71 -12.29
C VAL A 80 7.47 32.44 -13.25
N ASN A 81 6.96 32.81 -14.41
CA ASN A 81 7.74 33.54 -15.40
C ASN A 81 7.91 35.01 -14.93
N GLU A 82 9.02 35.66 -15.27
CA GLU A 82 9.31 37.02 -14.77
C GLU A 82 8.26 38.04 -15.23
N LEU A 83 7.73 37.85 -16.44
CA LEU A 83 6.57 38.59 -16.97
C LEU A 83 5.31 38.37 -16.13
N ASP A 84 5.03 37.14 -15.73
CA ASP A 84 3.85 36.79 -14.93
C ASP A 84 3.94 37.41 -13.52
N ARG A 85 5.16 37.46 -12.98
CA ARG A 85 5.45 38.16 -11.72
C ARG A 85 5.32 39.68 -11.84
N ALA A 86 5.79 40.27 -12.94
CA ALA A 86 5.71 41.70 -13.19
C ALA A 86 4.27 42.18 -13.44
N LEU A 87 3.47 41.38 -14.14
CA LEU A 87 2.04 41.67 -14.36
C LEU A 87 1.20 41.48 -13.09
N ASN A 88 1.66 40.67 -12.15
CA ASN A 88 0.96 40.38 -10.90
C ASN A 88 1.53 41.17 -9.71
N SER A 89 1.62 42.50 -9.85
CA SER A 89 1.91 43.41 -8.73
C SER A 89 0.74 43.48 -7.74
N ASP A 90 0.99 43.84 -6.48
CA ASP A 90 -0.03 43.83 -5.41
C ASP A 90 -1.34 44.57 -5.77
N LYS A 91 -1.25 45.62 -6.60
CA LYS A 91 -2.44 46.35 -7.08
C LYS A 91 -3.24 45.56 -8.12
N VAL A 92 -2.56 44.86 -9.02
CA VAL A 92 -3.21 44.07 -10.08
C VAL A 92 -3.77 42.77 -9.51
N SER A 93 -3.06 42.13 -8.58
CA SER A 93 -3.53 40.93 -7.90
C SER A 93 -4.75 41.21 -7.01
N THR A 94 -4.75 42.35 -6.28
CA THR A 94 -5.91 42.79 -5.48
C THR A 94 -7.10 43.13 -6.37
N ALA A 95 -6.88 43.82 -7.49
CA ALA A 95 -7.95 44.10 -8.44
C ALA A 95 -8.50 42.81 -9.08
N ALA A 96 -7.65 41.87 -9.47
CA ALA A 96 -8.07 40.58 -9.99
C ALA A 96 -8.89 39.79 -8.97
N ALA A 97 -8.48 39.79 -7.69
CA ALA A 97 -9.20 39.11 -6.62
C ALA A 97 -10.64 39.64 -6.45
N ILE A 98 -10.86 40.95 -6.60
CA ILE A 98 -12.21 41.56 -6.54
C ILE A 98 -13.11 41.04 -7.67
N PHE A 99 -12.55 40.74 -8.83
CA PHE A 99 -13.28 40.17 -9.98
C PHE A 99 -13.24 38.63 -10.03
N GLY A 100 -12.81 37.96 -8.96
CA GLY A 100 -12.73 36.50 -8.90
C GLY A 100 -11.56 35.87 -9.68
N GLY A 101 -10.57 36.68 -10.06
CA GLY A 101 -9.34 36.25 -10.71
C GLY A 101 -8.29 35.75 -9.71
N ASN A 102 -7.67 34.61 -10.03
CA ASN A 102 -6.56 34.04 -9.26
C ASN A 102 -5.23 34.72 -9.61
N SER A 103 -4.40 34.98 -8.60
CA SER A 103 -3.06 35.55 -8.79
C SER A 103 -2.09 34.53 -9.41
N ALA A 104 -1.06 35.00 -10.11
CA ALA A 104 -0.02 34.15 -10.70
C ALA A 104 0.68 33.23 -9.67
N SER A 105 0.92 33.76 -8.46
CA SER A 105 1.48 32.98 -7.36
C SER A 105 0.53 31.86 -6.93
N HIS A 106 -0.77 32.13 -6.84
CA HIS A 106 -1.78 31.12 -6.52
C HIS A 106 -1.83 30.02 -7.60
N LEU A 107 -1.80 30.38 -8.88
CA LEU A 107 -1.78 29.41 -9.99
C LEU A 107 -0.51 28.55 -9.97
N SER A 108 0.65 29.13 -9.65
CA SER A 108 1.90 28.37 -9.50
C SER A 108 1.87 27.40 -8.32
N ALA A 109 1.24 27.79 -7.22
CA ALA A 109 1.06 26.92 -6.05
C ALA A 109 0.10 25.76 -6.34
N ILE A 110 -0.97 26.00 -7.09
CA ILE A 110 -1.86 24.95 -7.60
C ILE A 110 -1.12 24.01 -8.56
N ALA A 111 -0.30 24.55 -9.45
CA ALA A 111 0.53 23.72 -10.34
C ALA A 111 1.51 22.85 -9.55
N ALA A 112 2.12 23.37 -8.49
CA ALA A 112 3.03 22.62 -7.63
C ALA A 112 2.30 21.48 -6.88
N THR A 113 1.13 21.77 -6.33
CA THR A 113 0.29 20.74 -5.68
C THR A 113 -0.18 19.67 -6.66
N ARG A 114 -0.55 20.03 -7.90
CA ARG A 114 -0.85 19.05 -8.97
C ARG A 114 0.33 18.14 -9.27
N VAL A 115 1.53 18.71 -9.37
CA VAL A 115 2.76 17.92 -9.60
C VAL A 115 2.93 16.90 -8.49
N ASN A 116 2.85 17.34 -7.23
CA ASN A 116 2.99 16.44 -6.08
C ASN A 116 1.95 15.30 -6.11
N LEU A 117 0.67 15.61 -6.37
CA LEU A 117 -0.39 14.60 -6.44
C LEU A 117 -0.16 13.59 -7.58
N MET A 118 0.30 14.05 -8.75
CA MET A 118 0.61 13.16 -9.88
C MET A 118 1.86 12.32 -9.63
N GLU A 119 2.86 12.85 -8.91
CA GLU A 119 4.05 12.09 -8.49
C GLU A 119 3.70 11.00 -7.46
N SER A 120 2.77 11.29 -6.54
CA SER A 120 2.20 10.26 -5.66
C SER A 120 1.43 9.20 -6.44
N GLU A 121 0.56 9.59 -7.38
CA GLU A 121 -0.19 8.65 -8.25
C GLU A 121 0.78 7.74 -9.04
N ARG A 122 1.85 8.33 -9.57
CA ARG A 122 2.92 7.61 -10.28
C ARG A 122 3.60 6.57 -9.37
N THR A 123 3.91 6.94 -8.13
CA THR A 123 4.56 6.05 -7.16
C THR A 123 3.70 4.84 -6.84
N ILE A 124 2.39 5.04 -6.64
CA ILE A 124 1.44 3.94 -6.41
C ILE A 124 1.36 3.01 -7.63
N LEU A 125 1.27 3.58 -8.84
CA LEU A 125 1.23 2.79 -10.08
C LEU A 125 2.53 1.99 -10.31
N GLU A 126 3.67 2.52 -9.89
CA GLU A 126 4.94 1.78 -9.87
C GLU A 126 4.93 0.67 -8.80
N GLY A 127 4.37 0.93 -7.63
CA GLY A 127 4.15 -0.04 -6.56
C GLY A 127 3.29 -1.24 -7.00
N MET A 128 2.25 -0.98 -7.81
CA MET A 128 1.37 -2.02 -8.37
C MET A 128 2.05 -2.97 -9.35
N LYS A 129 3.30 -2.69 -9.77
CA LYS A 129 4.08 -3.61 -10.62
C LYS A 129 4.69 -4.77 -9.84
N PHE A 130 4.85 -4.61 -8.53
CA PHE A 130 5.44 -5.66 -7.70
C PHE A 130 4.42 -6.78 -7.42
N PRO A 131 4.91 -7.99 -7.11
CA PRO A 131 4.05 -9.07 -6.65
C PRO A 131 3.36 -8.69 -5.33
N LEU A 132 2.04 -8.53 -5.36
CA LEU A 132 1.24 -8.13 -4.21
C LEU A 132 0.16 -9.18 -3.91
N THR A 133 -0.26 -9.22 -2.65
CA THR A 133 -1.48 -9.94 -2.27
C THR A 133 -2.71 -9.18 -2.78
N LYS A 134 -3.85 -9.89 -2.89
CA LYS A 134 -5.11 -9.26 -3.33
C LYS A 134 -5.54 -8.10 -2.43
N LYS A 135 -5.30 -8.22 -1.12
CA LYS A 135 -5.63 -7.18 -0.16
C LYS A 135 -4.78 -5.93 -0.39
N GLU A 136 -3.46 -6.08 -0.50
CA GLU A 136 -2.55 -4.96 -0.74
C GLU A 136 -2.85 -4.27 -2.08
N LEU A 137 -3.19 -5.04 -3.11
CA LEU A 137 -3.60 -4.49 -4.39
C LEU A 137 -4.88 -3.64 -4.25
N ALA A 138 -5.89 -4.14 -3.55
CA ALA A 138 -7.14 -3.40 -3.31
C ALA A 138 -6.92 -2.14 -2.46
N ASP A 139 -6.02 -2.20 -1.47
CA ASP A 139 -5.65 -1.05 -0.65
C ASP A 139 -4.98 0.03 -1.53
N LEU A 140 -4.04 -0.34 -2.42
CA LEU A 140 -3.39 0.58 -3.35
C LEU A 140 -4.36 1.16 -4.39
N GLU A 141 -5.32 0.37 -4.88
CA GLU A 141 -6.37 0.87 -5.79
C GLU A 141 -7.26 1.90 -5.09
N THR A 142 -7.59 1.67 -3.82
CA THR A 142 -8.36 2.62 -3.00
C THR A 142 -7.59 3.93 -2.82
N GLU A 143 -6.30 3.86 -2.48
CA GLU A 143 -5.44 5.03 -2.34
C GLU A 143 -5.32 5.81 -3.66
N LEU A 144 -5.18 5.10 -4.78
CA LEU A 144 -5.10 5.68 -6.11
C LEU A 144 -6.39 6.44 -6.46
N ASP A 145 -7.55 5.86 -6.18
CA ASP A 145 -8.85 6.51 -6.42
C ASP A 145 -9.02 7.76 -5.55
N GLN A 146 -8.59 7.70 -4.29
CA GLN A 146 -8.57 8.87 -3.41
C GLN A 146 -7.69 9.99 -3.98
N LEU A 147 -6.48 9.69 -4.48
CA LEU A 147 -5.62 10.70 -5.14
C LEU A 147 -6.30 11.30 -6.37
N ARG A 148 -6.96 10.48 -7.19
CA ARG A 148 -7.69 10.95 -8.38
C ARG A 148 -8.87 11.84 -8.01
N ILE A 149 -9.57 11.56 -6.92
CA ILE A 149 -10.63 12.42 -6.37
C ILE A 149 -10.01 13.74 -5.88
N THR A 150 -8.96 13.69 -5.08
CA THR A 150 -8.27 14.88 -4.56
C THR A 150 -7.78 15.78 -5.69
N ARG A 151 -7.21 15.21 -6.76
CA ARG A 151 -6.79 15.97 -7.94
C ARG A 151 -7.96 16.66 -8.64
N ARG A 152 -9.09 15.95 -8.84
CA ARG A 152 -10.30 16.54 -9.43
C ARG A 152 -10.86 17.66 -8.57
N ASN A 153 -10.88 17.49 -7.26
CA ASN A 153 -11.34 18.51 -6.33
C ASN A 153 -10.45 19.75 -6.37
N LEU A 154 -9.12 19.57 -6.44
CA LEU A 154 -8.18 20.66 -6.64
C LEU A 154 -8.44 21.40 -7.96
N ASP A 155 -8.72 20.67 -9.04
CA ASP A 155 -9.01 21.27 -10.34
C ASP A 155 -10.33 22.06 -10.36
N ASN A 156 -11.37 21.53 -9.72
CA ASN A 156 -12.66 22.20 -9.58
C ASN A 156 -12.55 23.46 -8.69
N ALA A 157 -11.78 23.38 -7.60
CA ALA A 157 -11.53 24.54 -6.73
C ALA A 157 -10.73 25.64 -7.46
N ALA A 158 -9.79 25.24 -8.33
CA ALA A 158 -8.98 26.17 -9.11
C ALA A 158 -9.77 26.84 -10.26
N ASN A 159 -10.80 26.18 -10.78
CA ASN A 159 -11.66 26.65 -11.86
C ASN A 159 -13.13 26.31 -11.57
N PRO A 160 -13.82 27.08 -10.70
CA PRO A 160 -15.18 26.76 -10.26
C PRO A 160 -16.26 26.95 -11.34
N SER A 161 -15.92 27.55 -12.48
CA SER A 161 -16.83 27.85 -13.58
C SER A 161 -16.91 26.76 -14.66
N ARG A 162 -16.43 25.54 -14.36
CA ARG A 162 -16.34 24.42 -15.32
C ARG A 162 -17.24 23.26 -14.95
#